data_AF-A0A319CKB4-F1
#
_entry.id   AF-A0A319CKB4-F1
#
_cell.length_a   1.000
_cell.length_b   1.000
_cell.length_c   1.000
_cell.angle_alpha   90.00
_cell.angle_beta   90.00
_cell.angle_gamma   90.00
#
_symmetry.space_group_name_H-M   'P 1'
#
loop_
_entity.id
_entity.type
_entity.pdbx_description
1 polymer ?
#
loop_
_entity_poly.entity_id
_entity_poly.type
_entity_poly.pdbx_seq_one_letter_code
_entity_poly.pdbx_strand_id
1 'polypeptide(L)'
;MNPLPPIKRHFFGESSSEDEADRHGDPDEYQFKDFSSDEGDGGNDSDLASEYNPEPLPPLDEGDTSWKEYDPDEGYWYVGTEFLDRESTPSPTQVEAREKAAARRAARRRKKAEARAALEAHLERRRAESPIEPLLAGLDEKLDRWEITLALHRAITFLEEGQDREAEHFVLEAFGIAQRLGNPVCLARCQYWQGRVEYFRENYHEAQQCFQACREGILDAPEGETITWYLRVSRPGLTEEERQRIGESEQVRDRAQGLYGYSPQSNSPVSGDFHFPYLQDTEHA
;
A
#
# COMPACT_ATOMS: atom_id res chain seq x y z
N MET A 1 31.36 37.70 24.93
CA MET A 1 30.70 36.47 24.45
C MET A 1 31.66 35.34 24.71
N ASN A 2 31.33 34.45 25.65
CA ASN A 2 32.19 33.31 26.00
C ASN A 2 31.95 32.18 24.97
N PRO A 3 33.01 31.56 24.42
CA PRO A 3 32.85 30.41 23.54
C PRO A 3 32.29 29.22 24.33
N LEU A 4 31.30 28.55 23.75
CA LEU A 4 30.73 27.31 24.27
C LEU A 4 31.81 26.21 24.30
N PRO A 5 31.83 25.34 25.33
CA PRO A 5 32.75 24.22 25.39
C PRO A 5 32.41 23.15 24.34
N PRO A 6 33.42 22.41 23.85
CA PRO A 6 33.24 21.36 22.85
C PRO A 6 32.46 20.17 23.43
N ILE A 7 31.43 19.74 22.70
CA ILE A 7 30.66 18.53 22.96
C ILE A 7 31.58 17.32 22.83
N LYS A 8 31.88 16.67 23.95
CA LYS A 8 32.63 15.41 23.98
C LYS A 8 31.71 14.31 23.46
N ARG A 9 31.87 13.95 22.19
CA ARG A 9 31.44 12.65 21.67
C ARG A 9 32.13 11.57 22.50
N HIS A 10 31.38 10.90 23.36
CA HIS A 10 31.85 9.68 23.98
C HIS A 10 31.98 8.61 22.89
N PHE A 11 33.25 8.39 22.55
CA PHE A 11 33.78 7.43 21.61
C PHE A 11 33.36 6.02 22.04
N PHE A 12 32.78 5.26 21.10
CA PHE A 12 32.59 3.82 21.22
C PHE A 12 33.93 3.19 21.59
N GLY A 13 33.97 2.48 22.71
CA GLY A 13 35.18 1.86 23.24
C GLY A 13 35.73 0.82 22.26
N GLU A 14 36.91 1.12 21.72
CA GLU A 14 37.85 0.12 21.24
C GLU A 14 38.30 -0.71 22.45
N SER A 15 37.76 -1.92 22.58
CA SER A 15 38.36 -2.93 23.45
C SER A 15 39.59 -3.49 22.75
N SER A 16 40.72 -2.83 22.98
CA SER A 16 42.05 -3.43 22.90
C SER A 16 42.22 -4.38 24.07
N SER A 17 42.40 -5.66 23.78
CA SER A 17 43.06 -6.60 24.68
C SER A 17 43.98 -7.48 23.84
N GLU A 18 45.22 -7.01 23.74
CA GLU A 18 46.38 -7.83 23.44
C GLU A 18 46.47 -8.89 24.54
N ASP A 19 46.31 -10.15 24.17
CA ASP A 19 46.88 -11.27 24.92
C ASP A 19 47.50 -12.22 23.90
N GLU A 20 48.82 -12.10 23.78
CA GLU A 20 49.68 -13.07 23.13
C GLU A 20 49.58 -14.41 23.87
N ALA A 21 49.17 -15.44 23.14
CA ALA A 21 49.50 -16.81 23.52
C ALA A 21 49.81 -17.61 22.26
N ASP A 22 51.11 -17.86 22.10
CA ASP A 22 51.72 -18.90 21.28
C ASP A 22 50.82 -20.13 21.09
N ARG A 23 50.38 -20.35 19.86
CA ARG A 23 50.11 -21.70 19.35
C ARG A 23 50.69 -21.85 17.95
N HIS A 24 51.92 -22.37 17.93
CA HIS A 24 52.39 -23.24 16.87
C HIS A 24 51.38 -24.36 16.63
N GLY A 25 50.86 -24.46 15.40
CA GLY A 25 49.99 -25.55 14.97
C GLY A 25 49.75 -25.49 13.46
N ASP A 26 50.52 -26.31 12.75
CA ASP A 26 50.43 -26.83 11.37
C ASP A 26 49.60 -26.08 10.29
N PRO A 27 50.24 -25.75 9.14
CA PRO A 27 49.55 -25.31 7.94
C PRO A 27 49.07 -26.53 7.11
N ASP A 28 48.02 -27.20 7.58
CA ASP A 28 47.29 -28.16 6.73
C ASP A 28 46.31 -27.38 5.84
N GLU A 29 46.83 -26.99 4.67
CA GLU A 29 46.24 -27.36 3.38
C GLU A 29 44.71 -27.31 3.28
N TYR A 30 44.11 -26.13 3.52
CA TYR A 30 42.76 -25.87 3.06
C TYR A 30 42.79 -25.56 1.56
N GLN A 31 42.70 -26.65 0.77
CA GLN A 31 42.33 -26.59 -0.63
C GLN A 31 41.02 -25.80 -0.76
N PHE A 32 41.13 -24.59 -1.29
CA PHE A 32 40.01 -23.81 -1.79
C PHE A 32 39.38 -24.63 -2.91
N LYS A 33 38.37 -25.43 -2.56
CA LYS A 33 37.50 -26.04 -3.56
C LYS A 33 36.79 -24.90 -4.24
N ASP A 34 37.19 -24.66 -5.47
CA ASP A 34 36.42 -23.93 -6.47
C ASP A 34 34.96 -24.34 -6.33
N PHE A 35 34.15 -23.44 -5.77
CA PHE A 35 32.71 -23.47 -5.96
C PHE A 35 32.49 -23.16 -7.43
N SER A 36 32.56 -24.23 -8.22
CA SER A 36 31.95 -24.33 -9.53
C SER A 36 30.57 -23.72 -9.41
N SER A 37 30.38 -22.62 -10.12
CA SER A 37 29.09 -22.06 -10.50
C SER A 37 28.28 -23.20 -11.13
N ASP A 38 27.48 -23.87 -10.30
CA ASP A 38 26.45 -24.77 -10.77
C ASP A 38 25.36 -23.85 -11.32
N GLU A 39 25.46 -23.61 -12.63
CA GLU A 39 24.40 -23.07 -13.46
C GLU A 39 23.23 -24.06 -13.38
N GLY A 40 22.46 -23.90 -12.31
CA GLY A 40 21.18 -24.57 -12.08
C GLY A 40 20.18 -24.10 -13.13
N ASP A 41 20.22 -24.82 -14.24
CA ASP A 41 19.08 -25.32 -15.00
C ASP A 41 17.96 -24.30 -15.25
N GLY A 42 18.03 -23.73 -16.45
CA GLY A 42 16.96 -22.93 -17.04
C GLY A 42 15.66 -23.72 -17.11
N GLY A 43 14.84 -23.52 -16.08
CA GLY A 43 13.40 -23.75 -16.11
C GLY A 43 12.78 -22.89 -17.21
N ASN A 44 12.59 -23.52 -18.35
CA ASN A 44 12.03 -22.99 -19.57
C ASN A 44 10.53 -22.74 -19.39
N ASP A 45 10.14 -21.67 -18.67
CA ASP A 45 8.73 -21.23 -18.51
C ASP A 45 8.24 -20.41 -19.72
N SER A 46 8.57 -20.87 -20.92
CA SER A 46 8.15 -20.25 -22.18
C SER A 46 7.26 -21.18 -23.02
N ASP A 47 6.28 -21.85 -22.39
CA ASP A 47 5.35 -22.76 -23.07
C ASP A 47 3.85 -22.56 -22.68
N LEU A 48 3.44 -21.31 -22.42
CA LEU A 48 2.00 -20.95 -22.35
C LEU A 48 1.62 -19.79 -23.31
N ALA A 49 2.37 -19.61 -24.39
CA ALA A 49 2.07 -18.63 -25.44
C ALA A 49 1.63 -19.26 -26.78
N SER A 50 1.33 -20.55 -26.81
CA SER A 50 0.59 -21.24 -27.87
C SER A 50 -0.82 -21.47 -27.35
N GLU A 51 -1.87 -20.79 -27.79
CA GLU A 51 -2.50 -21.01 -29.10
C GLU A 51 -3.57 -19.93 -29.30
N TYR A 52 -3.18 -18.64 -29.29
CA TYR A 52 -4.05 -17.62 -29.89
C TYR A 52 -3.67 -17.55 -31.37
N ASN A 53 -4.40 -18.31 -32.17
CA ASN A 53 -4.41 -18.19 -33.62
C ASN A 53 -5.43 -17.09 -33.95
N PRO A 54 -5.05 -15.81 -34.08
CA PRO A 54 -5.97 -14.82 -34.62
C PRO A 54 -6.30 -15.30 -36.04
N GLU A 55 -7.55 -15.71 -36.28
CA GLU A 55 -8.02 -15.89 -37.65
C GLU A 55 -7.56 -14.67 -38.46
N PRO A 56 -6.96 -14.88 -39.65
CA PRO A 56 -6.53 -13.76 -40.48
C PRO A 56 -7.76 -12.90 -40.72
N LEU A 57 -7.79 -11.73 -40.08
CA LEU A 57 -8.83 -10.75 -40.29
C LEU A 57 -8.96 -10.58 -41.81
N PRO A 58 -10.17 -10.66 -42.36
CA PRO A 58 -10.37 -10.42 -43.78
C PRO A 58 -9.67 -9.10 -44.11
N PRO A 59 -8.94 -9.02 -45.24
CA PRO A 59 -8.23 -7.81 -45.62
C PRO A 59 -9.20 -6.65 -45.49
N LEU A 60 -8.87 -5.73 -44.58
CA LEU A 60 -9.57 -4.46 -44.48
C LEU A 60 -9.41 -3.85 -45.86
N ASP A 61 -10.50 -3.88 -46.62
CA ASP A 61 -10.63 -3.17 -47.87
C ASP A 61 -10.42 -1.70 -47.51
N GLU A 62 -9.18 -1.23 -47.69
CA GLU A 62 -8.79 0.18 -47.62
C GLU A 62 -9.50 1.01 -48.72
N GLY A 63 -10.35 0.36 -49.53
CA GLY A 63 -11.40 0.98 -50.30
C GLY A 63 -12.54 1.51 -49.41
N ASP A 64 -12.49 2.82 -49.18
CA ASP A 64 -13.69 3.65 -49.03
C ASP A 64 -14.30 3.77 -47.61
N THR A 65 -13.45 3.92 -46.59
CA THR A 65 -13.84 4.68 -45.37
C THR A 65 -13.68 6.18 -45.60
N SER A 66 -14.25 6.68 -46.68
CA SER A 66 -14.78 8.05 -46.73
C SER A 66 -16.02 8.10 -45.84
N TRP A 67 -15.84 7.92 -44.53
CA TRP A 67 -16.74 8.54 -43.56
C TRP A 67 -16.49 10.04 -43.68
N LYS A 68 -17.09 10.64 -44.71
CA LYS A 68 -17.39 12.06 -44.70
C LYS A 68 -18.08 12.27 -43.36
N GLU A 69 -17.36 12.96 -42.49
CA GLU A 69 -17.89 13.63 -41.32
C GLU A 69 -19.22 14.21 -41.78
N TYR A 70 -20.31 13.59 -41.33
CA TYR A 70 -21.64 14.04 -41.68
C TYR A 70 -21.81 15.35 -40.95
N ASP A 71 -21.40 16.43 -41.60
CA ASP A 71 -21.59 17.77 -41.14
C ASP A 71 -23.07 18.10 -41.38
N PRO A 72 -23.92 18.13 -40.34
CA PRO A 72 -25.35 18.39 -40.52
C PRO A 72 -25.62 19.80 -41.07
N ASP A 73 -24.60 20.64 -41.16
CA ASP A 73 -24.65 22.01 -41.67
C ASP A 73 -24.13 22.17 -43.12
N GLU A 74 -23.60 21.12 -43.77
CA GLU A 74 -23.29 21.14 -45.21
C GLU A 74 -24.56 20.98 -46.06
N GLY A 75 -25.25 22.11 -46.25
CA GLY A 75 -26.38 22.26 -47.16
C GLY A 75 -25.99 22.09 -48.62
N TYR A 76 -26.11 20.89 -49.19
CA TYR A 76 -26.10 20.69 -50.64
C TYR A 76 -27.01 19.53 -51.07
N TRP A 77 -28.28 19.84 -51.34
CA TRP A 77 -29.05 19.41 -52.51
C TRP A 77 -30.26 20.35 -52.67
N TYR A 78 -30.03 21.59 -53.10
CA TYR A 78 -31.08 22.39 -53.73
C TYR A 78 -31.13 22.02 -55.22
N VAL A 79 -31.84 20.94 -55.54
CA VAL A 79 -32.29 20.68 -56.91
C VAL A 79 -33.66 21.35 -57.02
N GLY A 80 -33.74 22.39 -57.86
CA GLY A 80 -34.90 23.28 -57.98
C GLY A 80 -36.22 22.52 -58.10
N THR A 81 -37.07 22.70 -57.10
CA THR A 81 -38.47 22.28 -57.10
C THR A 81 -39.35 23.44 -57.54
N GLU A 82 -39.17 23.93 -58.77
CA GLU A 82 -40.14 24.82 -59.42
C GLU A 82 -41.18 24.03 -60.25
N PHE A 83 -41.12 22.70 -60.22
CA PHE A 83 -42.11 21.84 -60.86
C PHE A 83 -43.27 21.49 -59.93
N LEU A 84 -44.35 22.25 -60.09
CA LEU A 84 -45.75 21.89 -59.83
C LEU A 84 -46.15 21.74 -58.35
N ASP A 85 -46.61 22.85 -57.77
CA ASP A 85 -47.65 22.91 -56.74
C ASP A 85 -48.97 22.31 -57.26
N ARG A 86 -48.96 21.00 -57.49
CA ARG A 86 -50.18 20.22 -57.64
C ARG A 86 -50.45 19.65 -56.26
N GLU A 87 -51.26 20.36 -55.48
CA GLU A 87 -51.85 19.94 -54.20
C GLU A 87 -52.58 18.61 -54.38
N SER A 88 -51.83 17.54 -54.50
CA SER A 88 -52.33 16.17 -54.56
C SER A 88 -52.62 15.80 -53.13
N THR A 89 -53.84 16.14 -52.70
CA THR A 89 -54.38 15.69 -51.41
C THR A 89 -54.13 14.18 -51.33
N PRO A 90 -53.37 13.69 -50.35
CA PRO A 90 -53.05 12.28 -50.26
C PRO A 90 -54.35 11.49 -50.21
N SER A 91 -54.45 10.46 -51.05
CA SER A 91 -55.59 9.55 -51.00
C SER A 91 -55.76 9.02 -49.57
N PRO A 92 -56.98 8.85 -49.03
CA PRO A 92 -57.22 8.36 -47.66
C PRO A 92 -56.39 7.11 -47.31
N THR A 93 -56.19 6.21 -48.27
CA THR A 93 -55.36 5.00 -48.12
C THR A 93 -53.88 5.31 -47.85
N GLN A 94 -53.34 6.40 -48.39
CA GLN A 94 -51.96 6.84 -48.15
C GLN A 94 -51.80 7.46 -46.77
N VAL A 95 -52.82 8.17 -46.27
CA VAL A 95 -52.82 8.74 -44.91
C VAL A 95 -52.80 7.62 -43.88
N GLU A 96 -53.68 6.62 -44.02
CA GLU A 96 -53.70 5.44 -43.14
C GLU A 96 -52.37 4.66 -43.16
N ALA A 97 -51.76 4.49 -44.34
CA ALA A 97 -50.47 3.82 -44.48
C ALA A 97 -49.34 4.59 -43.78
N ARG A 98 -49.33 5.93 -43.89
CA ARG A 98 -48.36 6.81 -43.21
C ARG A 98 -48.54 6.77 -41.70
N GLU A 99 -49.77 6.83 -41.20
CA GLU A 99 -50.06 6.72 -39.77
C GLU A 99 -49.62 5.36 -39.21
N LYS A 100 -49.94 4.26 -39.91
CA LYS A 100 -49.50 2.92 -39.51
C LYS A 100 -47.98 2.77 -39.52
N ALA A 101 -47.29 3.36 -40.48
CA ALA A 101 -45.83 3.38 -40.54
C ALA A 101 -45.23 4.23 -39.39
N ALA A 102 -45.82 5.38 -39.09
CA ALA A 102 -45.41 6.24 -37.98
C ALA A 102 -45.60 5.52 -36.63
N ALA A 103 -46.74 4.87 -36.42
CA ALA A 103 -47.02 4.05 -35.22
C ALA A 103 -46.00 2.92 -35.05
N ARG A 104 -45.65 2.21 -36.13
CA ARG A 104 -44.60 1.16 -36.11
C ARG A 104 -43.23 1.72 -35.76
N ARG A 105 -42.85 2.88 -36.31
CA ARG A 105 -41.58 3.56 -35.98
C ARG A 105 -41.55 4.00 -34.52
N ALA A 106 -42.65 4.57 -34.01
CA ALA A 106 -42.79 4.96 -32.61
C ALA A 106 -42.68 3.75 -31.67
N ALA A 107 -43.36 2.63 -31.99
CA ALA A 107 -43.26 1.39 -31.22
C ALA A 107 -41.83 0.82 -31.20
N ARG A 108 -41.13 0.83 -32.34
CA ARG A 108 -39.71 0.42 -32.41
C ARG A 108 -38.80 1.32 -31.57
N ARG A 109 -39.03 2.64 -31.58
CA ARG A 109 -38.27 3.60 -30.75
C ARG A 109 -38.51 3.35 -29.26
N ARG A 110 -39.76 3.13 -28.85
CA ARG A 110 -40.10 2.78 -27.46
C ARG A 110 -39.42 1.49 -27.02
N LYS A 111 -39.53 0.41 -27.81
CA LYS A 111 -38.88 -0.87 -27.51
C LYS A 111 -37.35 -0.75 -27.42
N LYS A 112 -36.73 0.06 -28.29
CA LYS A 112 -35.28 0.32 -28.23
C LYS A 112 -34.90 1.14 -26.99
N ALA A 113 -35.69 2.14 -26.63
CA ALA A 113 -35.47 2.94 -25.43
C ALA A 113 -35.61 2.11 -24.15
N GLU A 114 -36.64 1.26 -24.09
CA GLU A 114 -36.87 0.32 -22.99
C GLU A 114 -35.73 -0.69 -22.85
N ALA A 115 -35.25 -1.27 -23.96
CA ALA A 115 -34.10 -2.17 -23.94
C ALA A 115 -32.81 -1.49 -23.45
N ARG A 116 -32.60 -0.22 -23.82
CA ARG A 116 -31.46 0.57 -23.32
C ARG A 116 -31.59 0.86 -21.83
N ALA A 117 -32.75 1.29 -21.38
CA ALA A 117 -33.02 1.54 -19.96
C ALA A 117 -32.86 0.27 -19.12
N ALA A 118 -33.31 -0.88 -19.63
CA ALA A 118 -33.14 -2.17 -18.96
C ALA A 118 -31.66 -2.59 -18.86
N LEU A 119 -30.87 -2.36 -19.92
CA LEU A 119 -29.44 -2.63 -19.90
C LEU A 119 -28.71 -1.72 -18.90
N GLU A 120 -29.02 -0.42 -18.90
CA GLU A 120 -28.44 0.55 -17.97
C GLU A 120 -28.76 0.19 -16.51
N ALA A 121 -30.02 -0.15 -16.22
CA ALA A 121 -30.41 -0.61 -14.88
C ALA A 121 -29.71 -1.91 -14.46
N HIS A 122 -29.46 -2.83 -15.39
CA HIS A 122 -28.72 -4.06 -15.10
C HIS A 122 -27.24 -3.77 -14.80
N LEU A 123 -26.61 -2.87 -15.57
CA LEU A 123 -25.23 -2.47 -15.34
C LEU A 123 -25.06 -1.73 -14.01
N GLU A 124 -25.99 -0.83 -13.66
CA GLU A 124 -25.98 -0.15 -12.36
C GLU A 124 -26.16 -1.13 -11.21
N ARG A 125 -27.05 -2.12 -11.34
CA ARG A 125 -27.15 -3.20 -10.35
C ARG A 125 -25.84 -3.97 -10.21
N ARG A 126 -25.20 -4.35 -11.32
CA ARG A 126 -23.91 -5.06 -11.32
C ARG A 126 -22.77 -4.23 -10.74
N ARG A 127 -22.77 -2.91 -10.93
CA ARG A 127 -21.82 -1.99 -10.30
C ARG A 127 -22.05 -1.91 -8.79
N ALA A 128 -23.30 -1.76 -8.37
CA ALA A 128 -23.68 -1.72 -6.95
C ALA A 128 -23.41 -3.06 -6.23
N GLU A 129 -23.55 -4.18 -6.94
CA GLU A 129 -23.24 -5.53 -6.46
C GLU A 129 -21.74 -5.88 -6.58
N SER A 130 -20.92 -5.03 -7.22
CA SER A 130 -19.51 -5.34 -7.43
C SER A 130 -18.76 -5.30 -6.09
N PRO A 131 -18.22 -6.44 -5.62
CA PRO A 131 -17.47 -6.50 -4.37
C PRO A 131 -16.06 -5.91 -4.50
N ILE A 132 -15.72 -5.31 -5.65
CA ILE A 132 -14.38 -4.80 -5.93
C ILE A 132 -14.05 -3.61 -5.03
N GLU A 133 -14.99 -2.68 -4.81
CA GLU A 133 -14.75 -1.49 -3.98
C GLU A 133 -14.32 -1.81 -2.53
N PRO A 134 -15.00 -2.69 -1.77
CA PRO A 134 -14.53 -3.05 -0.44
C PRO A 134 -13.21 -3.83 -0.45
N LEU A 135 -12.90 -4.57 -1.52
CA LEU A 135 -11.62 -5.25 -1.66
C LEU A 135 -10.48 -4.26 -1.92
N LEU A 136 -10.70 -3.25 -2.77
CA LEU A 136 -9.75 -2.18 -3.02
C LEU A 136 -9.51 -1.36 -1.75
N ALA A 137 -10.58 -0.96 -1.06
CA ALA A 137 -10.46 -0.25 0.22
C ALA A 137 -9.66 -1.06 1.27
N GLY A 138 -9.88 -2.38 1.34
CA GLY A 138 -9.12 -3.27 2.22
C GLY A 138 -7.65 -3.48 1.80
N LEU A 139 -7.34 -3.34 0.51
CA LEU A 139 -5.97 -3.36 0.01
C LEU A 139 -5.26 -2.04 0.34
N ASP A 140 -5.90 -0.91 0.10
CA ASP A 140 -5.39 0.43 0.40
C ASP A 140 -5.07 0.57 1.90
N GLU A 141 -5.97 0.13 2.78
CA GLU A 141 -5.72 0.12 4.23
C GLU A 141 -4.50 -0.72 4.59
N LYS A 142 -4.30 -1.88 3.94
CA LYS A 142 -3.12 -2.71 4.19
C LYS A 142 -1.85 -2.00 3.71
N LEU A 143 -1.87 -1.43 2.51
CA LEU A 143 -0.73 -0.70 1.95
C LEU A 143 -0.33 0.48 2.86
N ASP A 144 -1.28 1.30 3.31
CA ASP A 144 -1.02 2.38 4.26
C ASP A 144 -0.33 1.87 5.54
N ARG A 145 -0.77 0.74 6.10
CA ARG A 145 -0.13 0.13 7.30
C ARG A 145 1.31 -0.33 7.02
N TRP A 146 1.57 -0.87 5.83
CA TRP A 146 2.92 -1.26 5.41
C TRP A 146 3.82 -0.04 5.22
N GLU A 147 3.32 1.01 4.58
CA GLU A 147 4.04 2.27 4.38
C GLU A 147 4.43 2.91 5.72
N ILE A 148 3.49 2.98 6.68
CA ILE A 148 3.76 3.44 8.05
C ILE A 148 4.90 2.61 8.67
N THR A 149 4.82 1.29 8.58
CA THR A 149 5.83 0.40 9.19
C THR A 149 7.20 0.60 8.55
N LEU A 150 7.27 0.75 7.22
CA LEU A 150 8.50 0.98 6.50
C LEU A 150 9.12 2.35 6.83
N ALA A 151 8.30 3.40 6.90
CA ALA A 151 8.73 4.74 7.27
C ALA A 151 9.29 4.77 8.72
N LEU A 152 8.60 4.12 9.67
CA LEU A 152 9.10 4.00 11.04
C LEU A 152 10.40 3.20 11.10
N HIS A 153 10.54 2.13 10.32
CA HIS A 153 11.80 1.38 10.26
C HIS A 153 12.97 2.25 9.77
N ARG A 154 12.75 3.07 8.72
CA ARG A 154 13.76 4.05 8.27
C ARG A 154 14.12 5.03 9.37
N ALA A 155 13.13 5.56 10.10
CA ALA A 155 13.38 6.45 11.23
C ALA A 155 14.27 5.81 12.32
N ILE A 156 14.08 4.51 12.59
CA ILE A 156 14.95 3.75 13.50
C ILE A 156 16.39 3.75 13.00
N THR A 157 16.60 3.36 11.74
CA THR A 157 17.93 3.32 11.12
C THR A 157 18.62 4.69 11.20
N PHE A 158 17.89 5.77 10.88
CA PHE A 158 18.46 7.12 10.96
C PHE A 158 18.79 7.55 12.39
N LEU A 159 17.98 7.17 13.40
CA LEU A 159 18.33 7.41 14.81
C LEU A 159 19.58 6.66 15.24
N GLU A 160 19.75 5.41 14.78
CA GLU A 160 20.95 4.61 15.06
C GLU A 160 22.21 5.23 14.43
N GLU A 161 22.06 5.87 13.27
CA GLU A 161 23.13 6.63 12.60
C GLU A 161 23.35 8.05 13.19
N GLY A 162 22.50 8.47 14.14
CA GLY A 162 22.54 9.80 14.76
C GLY A 162 22.04 10.94 13.86
N GLN A 163 21.23 10.62 12.86
CA GLN A 163 20.59 11.54 11.93
C GLN A 163 19.16 11.85 12.40
N ASP A 164 19.05 12.78 13.35
CA ASP A 164 17.80 13.11 14.04
C ASP A 164 16.78 13.83 13.15
N ARG A 165 17.23 14.63 12.17
CA ARG A 165 16.35 15.38 11.25
C ARG A 165 15.71 14.45 10.22
N GLU A 166 16.49 13.54 9.67
CA GLU A 166 16.04 12.51 8.73
C GLU A 166 15.07 11.56 9.43
N ALA A 167 15.38 11.15 10.66
CA ALA A 167 14.45 10.36 11.47
C ALA A 167 13.11 11.07 11.67
N GLU A 168 13.12 12.35 12.08
CA GLU A 168 11.89 13.14 12.24
C GLU A 168 11.07 13.20 10.94
N HIS A 169 11.73 13.39 9.79
CA HIS A 169 11.05 13.45 8.51
C HIS A 169 10.22 12.19 8.24
N PHE A 170 10.80 11.00 8.44
CA PHE A 170 10.10 9.73 8.25
C PHE A 170 9.02 9.48 9.30
N VAL A 171 9.22 9.93 10.54
CA VAL A 171 8.16 9.86 11.58
C VAL A 171 6.95 10.73 11.18
N LEU A 172 7.19 11.94 10.67
CA LEU A 172 6.13 12.84 10.21
C LEU A 172 5.40 12.30 8.97
N GLU A 173 6.13 11.66 8.05
CA GLU A 173 5.53 10.95 6.91
C GLU A 173 4.60 9.84 7.39
N ALA A 174 5.09 8.95 8.26
CA ALA A 174 4.29 7.89 8.86
C ALA A 174 3.06 8.43 9.60
N PHE A 175 3.22 9.55 10.33
CA PHE A 175 2.14 10.19 11.06
C PHE A 175 1.04 10.73 10.14
N GLY A 176 1.42 11.33 9.00
CA GLY A 176 0.47 11.79 7.98
C GLY A 176 -0.38 10.65 7.43
N ILE A 177 0.23 9.50 7.12
CA ILE A 177 -0.48 8.31 6.66
C ILE A 177 -1.40 7.76 7.77
N ALA A 178 -0.89 7.66 9.00
CA ALA A 178 -1.66 7.18 10.15
C ALA A 178 -2.90 8.05 10.45
N GLN A 179 -2.81 9.36 10.26
CA GLN A 179 -3.96 10.27 10.39
C GLN A 179 -5.03 10.00 9.34
N ARG A 180 -4.64 9.79 8.07
CA ARG A 180 -5.60 9.45 7.00
C ARG A 180 -6.31 8.14 7.28
N LEU A 181 -5.55 7.14 7.79
CA LEU A 181 -6.09 5.83 8.14
C LEU A 181 -7.00 5.88 9.39
N GLY A 182 -6.83 6.87 10.27
CA GLY A 182 -7.61 6.99 11.50
C GLY A 182 -7.35 5.87 12.51
N ASN A 183 -6.23 5.13 12.36
CA ASN A 183 -5.90 4.02 13.24
C ASN A 183 -5.17 4.51 14.50
N PRO A 184 -5.75 4.36 15.70
CA PRO A 184 -5.16 4.89 16.94
C PRO A 184 -3.84 4.21 17.32
N VAL A 185 -3.66 2.93 16.98
CA VAL A 185 -2.42 2.19 17.25
C VAL A 185 -1.29 2.73 16.37
N CYS A 186 -1.56 2.96 15.08
CA CYS A 186 -0.58 3.56 14.17
C CYS A 186 -0.19 4.97 14.61
N LEU A 187 -1.17 5.78 15.06
CA LEU A 187 -0.91 7.11 15.60
C LEU A 187 -0.05 7.07 16.86
N ALA A 188 -0.35 6.15 17.79
CA ALA A 188 0.45 5.95 19.00
C ALA A 188 1.89 5.54 18.67
N ARG A 189 2.10 4.64 17.71
CA ARG A 189 3.45 4.26 17.25
C ARG A 189 4.22 5.45 16.70
N CYS A 190 3.59 6.28 15.86
CA CYS A 190 4.23 7.49 15.34
C CYS A 190 4.59 8.47 16.46
N GLN A 191 3.69 8.68 17.44
CA GLN A 191 3.97 9.53 18.61
C GLN A 191 5.10 8.97 19.48
N TYR A 192 5.18 7.66 19.67
CA TYR A 192 6.29 7.02 20.36
C TYR A 192 7.62 7.32 19.67
N TRP A 193 7.70 7.16 18.34
CA TRP A 193 8.92 7.42 17.58
C TRP A 193 9.27 8.91 17.53
N GLN A 194 8.29 9.82 17.52
CA GLN A 194 8.55 11.26 17.71
C GLN A 194 9.15 11.53 19.09
N GLY A 195 8.61 10.91 20.14
CA GLY A 195 9.17 11.02 21.50
C GLY A 195 10.61 10.53 21.56
N ARG A 196 10.95 9.48 20.81
CA ARG A 196 12.32 8.97 20.67
C ARG A 196 13.26 9.93 19.94
N VAL A 197 12.78 10.63 18.91
CA VAL A 197 13.53 11.70 18.23
C VAL A 197 13.82 12.84 19.20
N GLU A 198 12.81 13.32 19.93
CA GLU A 198 12.99 14.39 20.92
C GLU A 198 13.88 13.97 22.09
N TYR A 199 13.76 12.72 22.53
CA TYR A 199 14.65 12.15 23.54
C TYR A 199 16.11 12.15 23.06
N PHE A 200 16.36 11.78 21.81
CA PHE A 200 17.69 11.81 21.20
C PHE A 200 18.26 13.23 21.09
N ARG A 201 17.40 14.24 20.91
CA ARG A 201 17.75 15.67 20.91
C ARG A 201 17.94 16.26 22.31
N GLU A 202 17.81 15.45 23.37
CA GLU A 202 17.84 15.88 24.78
C GLU A 202 16.67 16.82 25.16
N ASN A 203 15.63 16.88 24.32
CA ASN A 203 14.39 17.62 24.57
C ASN A 203 13.44 16.75 25.41
N TYR A 204 13.84 16.46 26.66
CA TYR A 204 13.14 15.50 27.52
C TYR A 204 11.70 15.90 27.84
N HIS A 205 11.41 17.20 27.87
CA HIS A 205 10.06 17.68 28.17
C HIS A 205 9.09 17.34 27.04
N GLU A 206 9.48 17.61 25.80
CA GLU A 206 8.74 17.29 24.58
C GLU A 206 8.64 15.77 24.41
N ALA A 207 9.74 15.05 24.64
CA ALA A 207 9.76 13.59 24.63
C ALA A 207 8.74 13.00 25.61
N GLN A 208 8.68 13.51 26.84
CA GLN A 208 7.72 13.07 27.86
C GLN A 208 6.27 13.27 27.40
N GLN A 209 5.96 14.40 26.76
CA GLN A 209 4.61 14.66 26.25
C GLN A 209 4.23 13.64 25.16
N CYS A 210 5.14 13.37 24.23
CA CYS A 210 4.94 12.36 23.20
C CYS A 210 4.70 10.96 23.80
N PHE A 211 5.52 10.56 24.77
CA PHE A 211 5.38 9.26 25.45
C PHE A 211 4.10 9.15 26.28
N GLN A 212 3.63 10.25 26.86
CA GLN A 212 2.33 10.27 27.56
C GLN A 212 1.17 10.12 26.58
N ALA A 213 1.24 10.78 25.42
CA ALA A 213 0.20 10.74 24.41
C ALA A 213 0.02 9.34 23.80
N CYS A 214 1.11 8.60 23.57
CA CYS A 214 1.02 7.27 22.96
C CYS A 214 0.71 6.13 23.94
N ARG A 215 0.74 6.38 25.26
CA ARG A 215 0.71 5.35 26.30
C ARG A 215 -0.44 4.36 26.18
N GLU A 216 -1.64 4.81 25.82
CA GLU A 216 -2.83 3.95 25.75
C GLU A 216 -2.86 3.09 24.48
N GLY A 217 -2.40 3.63 23.35
CA GLY A 217 -2.46 2.95 22.05
C GLY A 217 -1.22 2.10 21.73
N ILE A 218 -0.12 2.26 22.47
CA ILE A 218 1.16 1.57 22.19
C ILE A 218 1.26 0.20 22.85
N LEU A 219 0.35 -0.16 23.77
CA LEU A 219 0.44 -1.41 24.53
C LEU A 219 0.35 -2.66 23.64
N ASP A 220 -0.37 -2.56 22.52
CA ASP A 220 -0.52 -3.66 21.55
C ASP A 220 0.60 -3.68 20.49
N ALA A 221 1.55 -2.74 20.57
CA ALA A 221 2.67 -2.62 19.64
C ALA A 221 3.98 -3.10 20.30
N PRO A 222 4.98 -3.55 19.51
CA PRO A 222 6.26 -4.00 20.07
C PRO A 222 6.98 -2.91 20.88
N GLU A 223 6.72 -1.64 20.58
CA GLU A 223 7.28 -0.50 21.31
C GLU A 223 6.71 -0.37 22.74
N GLY A 224 5.56 -1.00 23.03
CA GLY A 224 4.88 -0.96 24.32
C GLY A 224 5.70 -1.54 25.49
N GLU A 225 6.67 -2.40 25.23
CA GLU A 225 7.57 -2.92 26.27
C GLU A 225 8.50 -1.84 26.83
N THR A 226 8.92 -0.91 25.97
CA THR A 226 9.92 0.11 26.29
C THR A 226 9.32 1.45 26.74
N ILE A 227 8.03 1.70 26.49
CA ILE A 227 7.39 2.98 26.83
C ILE A 227 7.52 3.36 28.31
N THR A 228 7.43 2.37 29.20
CA THR A 228 7.51 2.59 30.65
C THR A 228 8.91 3.09 31.05
N TRP A 229 9.93 2.62 30.35
CA TRP A 229 11.30 3.08 30.53
C TRP A 229 11.45 4.53 30.09
N TYR A 230 11.03 4.84 28.86
CA TYR A 230 11.07 6.20 28.32
C TYR A 230 10.35 7.20 29.23
N LEU A 231 9.11 6.90 29.64
CA LEU A 231 8.34 7.72 30.59
C LEU A 231 9.02 7.97 31.95
N ARG A 232 9.95 7.11 32.35
CA ARG A 232 10.73 7.27 33.59
C ARG A 232 11.95 8.16 33.34
N VAL A 233 12.69 7.95 32.24
CA VAL A 233 13.93 8.67 31.96
C VAL A 233 13.68 10.08 31.41
N SER A 234 12.57 10.32 30.71
CA SER A 234 12.20 11.67 30.24
C SER A 234 11.42 12.49 31.28
N ARG A 235 11.34 12.06 32.55
CA ARG A 235 10.63 12.86 33.56
C ARG A 235 11.26 14.25 33.72
N PRO A 236 10.44 15.32 33.75
CA PRO A 236 10.93 16.66 34.05
C PRO A 236 11.62 16.72 35.41
N GLY A 237 12.71 17.48 35.52
CA GLY A 237 13.41 17.73 36.78
C GLY A 237 14.47 16.69 37.16
N LEU A 238 14.68 15.64 36.37
CA LEU A 238 15.82 14.73 36.54
C LEU A 238 17.13 15.42 36.15
N THR A 239 18.20 15.15 36.90
CA THR A 239 19.56 15.48 36.47
C THR A 239 20.08 14.44 35.47
N GLU A 240 21.14 14.77 34.74
CA GLU A 240 21.69 13.85 33.75
C GLU A 240 22.27 12.59 34.40
N GLU A 241 22.88 12.73 35.58
CA GLU A 241 23.39 11.59 36.36
C GLU A 241 22.27 10.68 36.87
N GLU A 242 21.07 11.23 37.12
CA GLU A 242 19.90 10.44 37.48
C GLU A 242 19.35 9.69 36.25
N ARG A 243 19.30 10.34 35.09
CA ARG A 243 18.92 9.69 33.82
C ARG A 243 19.88 8.55 33.47
N GLN A 244 21.18 8.80 33.61
CA GLN A 244 22.21 7.79 33.36
C GLN A 244 22.05 6.59 34.31
N ARG A 245 21.83 6.82 35.61
CA ARG A 245 21.53 5.75 36.57
C ARG A 245 20.29 4.95 36.21
N ILE A 246 19.23 5.61 35.73
CA ILE A 246 18.01 4.94 35.25
C ILE A 246 18.33 4.09 34.00
N GLY A 247 19.11 4.62 33.06
CA GLY A 247 19.54 3.91 31.86
C GLY A 247 20.38 2.67 32.13
N GLU A 248 21.36 2.78 33.03
CA GLU A 248 22.22 1.65 33.44
C GLU A 248 21.42 0.53 34.10
N SER A 249 20.43 0.88 34.94
CA SER A 249 19.60 -0.12 35.64
C SER A 249 18.79 -1.01 34.70
N GLU A 250 18.45 -0.51 33.51
CA GLU A 250 17.60 -1.23 32.54
C GLU A 250 18.44 -1.99 31.52
N GLN A 251 19.62 -1.48 31.12
CA GLN A 251 20.60 -2.31 30.41
C GLN A 251 21.01 -3.57 31.19
N VAL A 252 21.13 -3.45 32.52
CA VAL A 252 21.39 -4.60 33.39
C VAL A 252 20.23 -5.59 33.36
N ARG A 253 18.99 -5.11 33.26
CA ARG A 253 17.79 -5.95 33.17
C ARG A 253 17.71 -6.69 31.85
N ASP A 254 17.97 -6.01 30.73
CA ASP A 254 18.00 -6.62 29.39
C ASP A 254 19.12 -7.65 29.27
N ARG A 255 20.32 -7.33 29.78
CA ARG A 255 21.43 -8.30 29.85
C ARG A 255 21.09 -9.49 30.75
N ALA A 256 20.46 -9.28 31.90
CA ALA A 256 20.05 -10.36 32.78
C ALA A 256 18.97 -11.25 32.14
N GLN A 257 18.04 -10.67 31.38
CA GLN A 257 17.02 -11.43 30.64
C GLN A 257 17.63 -12.23 29.49
N GLY A 258 18.61 -11.68 28.77
CA GLY A 258 19.39 -12.41 27.76
C GLY A 258 20.28 -13.53 28.35
N LEU A 259 20.82 -13.33 29.55
CA LEU A 259 21.69 -14.31 30.22
C LEU A 259 20.92 -15.44 30.92
N TYR A 260 19.67 -15.18 31.35
CA TYR A 260 18.79 -16.16 32.01
C TYR A 260 17.73 -16.76 31.09
N GLY A 261 17.95 -16.78 29.77
CA GLY A 261 17.28 -17.70 28.84
C GLY A 261 15.75 -17.65 28.82
N TYR A 262 15.14 -16.54 29.24
CA TYR A 262 13.69 -16.36 29.11
C TYR A 262 13.40 -15.92 27.68
N SER A 263 13.43 -16.89 26.78
CA SER A 263 12.81 -16.78 25.47
C SER A 263 11.31 -16.52 25.71
N PRO A 264 10.71 -15.42 25.21
CA PRO A 264 9.28 -15.27 25.28
C PRO A 264 8.68 -16.33 24.37
N GLN A 265 8.36 -17.49 24.96
CA GLN A 265 7.38 -18.41 24.43
C GLN A 265 6.01 -17.74 24.53
N SER A 266 5.79 -16.70 23.72
CA SER A 266 4.49 -16.41 23.13
C SER A 266 4.35 -17.18 21.81
N ASN A 267 4.90 -18.40 21.73
CA ASN A 267 4.33 -19.44 20.91
C ASN A 267 3.19 -20.06 21.71
N SER A 268 2.09 -19.31 21.85
CA SER A 268 0.81 -19.99 21.85
C SER A 268 0.75 -20.70 20.49
N PRO A 269 0.62 -22.03 20.42
CA PRO A 269 0.25 -22.67 19.18
C PRO A 269 -1.14 -22.13 18.87
N VAL A 270 -1.22 -21.10 18.03
CA VAL A 270 -2.38 -20.91 17.19
C VAL A 270 -2.38 -22.18 16.36
N SER A 271 -3.20 -23.15 16.78
CA SER A 271 -3.64 -24.23 15.91
C SER A 271 -4.02 -23.56 14.61
N GLY A 272 -3.20 -23.79 13.59
CA GLY A 272 -3.52 -23.48 12.21
C GLY A 272 -4.62 -24.43 11.76
N ASP A 273 -5.80 -24.36 12.38
CA ASP A 273 -7.05 -24.76 11.76
C ASP A 273 -7.44 -23.63 10.80
N PHE A 274 -6.63 -23.46 9.75
CA PHE A 274 -7.07 -22.82 8.51
C PHE A 274 -8.05 -23.79 7.86
N HIS A 275 -9.28 -23.77 8.36
CA HIS A 275 -10.42 -24.40 7.71
C HIS A 275 -10.70 -23.58 6.45
N PHE A 276 -10.08 -23.98 5.33
CA PHE A 276 -10.59 -23.58 4.02
C PHE A 276 -12.02 -24.14 3.91
N PRO A 277 -13.05 -23.32 3.72
CA PRO A 277 -14.35 -23.85 3.34
C PRO A 277 -14.15 -24.55 2.00
N TYR A 278 -14.27 -25.88 2.02
CA TYR A 278 -14.46 -26.68 0.83
C TYR A 278 -15.59 -26.03 0.04
N LEU A 279 -15.26 -25.48 -1.13
CA LEU A 279 -16.23 -25.20 -2.18
C LEU A 279 -16.88 -26.55 -2.49
N GLN A 280 -18.06 -26.78 -1.94
CA GLN A 280 -18.92 -27.85 -2.39
C GLN A 280 -19.37 -27.45 -3.79
N ASP A 281 -18.82 -28.14 -4.79
CA ASP A 281 -19.41 -28.25 -6.10
C ASP A 281 -20.85 -28.69 -5.93
N THR A 282 -21.79 -27.75 -6.05
CA THR A 282 -23.19 -28.07 -6.24
C THR A 282 -23.37 -28.53 -7.68
N GLU A 283 -23.02 -29.79 -7.94
CA GLU A 283 -23.62 -30.54 -9.04
C GLU A 283 -25.08 -30.83 -8.66
N HIS A 284 -26.02 -30.06 -9.19
CA HIS A 284 -27.40 -30.51 -9.33
C HIS A 284 -28.04 -29.95 -10.60
N ALA A 285 -28.28 -30.88 -11.53
CA ALA A 285 -29.43 -31.03 -12.44
C ALA A 285 -29.75 -29.90 -13.45
#